data_AF-A0A9E4GDC7-F1
#
_entry.id   AF-A0A9E4GDC7-F1
#
_cell.length_a   1.000
_cell.length_b   1.000
_cell.length_c   1.000
_cell.angle_alpha   90.00
_cell.angle_beta   90.00
_cell.angle_gamma   90.00
#
_symmetry.space_group_name_H-M   'P 1'
#
loop_
_entity.id
_entity.type
_entity.pdbx_description
1 polymer ?
#
loop_
_entity_poly.entity_id
_entity_poly.type
_entity_poly.pdbx_seq_one_letter_code
_entity_poly.pdbx_strand_id
1 'polypeptide(L)'
;MSKKAAPGGGGFDISRAWTDERARGVVFQLLMVLGLAGLAAFIVSNTITNLREAGLSSGYGFLFDTANFDINQRLVDYASTSTYGQAFVVGALNTILVAALGILAATGIGFVAGVLRLSNNYLVSRIVTVWVEFTRNVPVLLQIIFWWL
;
A
#
# COMPACT_ATOMS: atom_id res chain seq x y z
N MET A 1 71.58 29.77 6.63
CA MET A 1 71.17 28.60 7.46
C MET A 1 69.66 28.66 7.67
N SER A 2 68.88 27.83 6.96
CA SER A 2 67.58 27.30 7.40
C SER A 2 67.00 26.46 6.26
N LYS A 3 67.26 25.15 6.29
CA LYS A 3 66.61 24.19 5.38
C LYS A 3 65.16 24.03 5.86
N LYS A 4 64.20 24.47 5.06
CA LYS A 4 62.78 24.11 5.21
C LYS A 4 62.66 22.59 5.06
N ALA A 5 62.15 21.94 6.09
CA ALA A 5 61.78 20.53 6.07
C ALA A 5 60.61 20.32 5.08
N ALA A 6 60.74 19.30 4.23
CA ALA A 6 59.69 18.89 3.30
C ALA A 6 58.50 18.30 4.07
N PRO A 7 57.24 18.58 3.66
CA PRO A 7 56.10 17.89 4.24
C PRO A 7 56.15 16.43 3.80
N GLY A 8 56.21 15.52 4.77
CA GLY A 8 56.20 14.08 4.52
C GLY A 8 54.97 13.69 3.70
N GLY A 9 55.19 12.96 2.61
CA GLY A 9 54.15 12.45 1.73
C GLY A 9 53.19 11.54 2.50
N GLY A 10 51.97 12.01 2.71
CA GLY A 10 50.87 11.19 3.23
C GLY A 10 50.40 10.21 2.17
N GLY A 11 51.07 9.07 2.07
CA GLY A 11 50.52 7.91 1.36
C GLY A 11 49.26 7.43 2.08
N PHE A 12 48.23 7.05 1.34
CA PHE A 12 47.04 6.39 1.88
C PHE A 12 47.47 5.07 2.54
N ASP A 13 47.62 5.11 3.86
CA ASP A 13 48.12 3.98 4.64
C ASP A 13 46.95 3.03 4.95
N ILE A 14 46.79 2.01 4.10
CA ILE A 14 45.70 1.01 4.16
C ILE A 14 45.62 0.37 5.57
N SER A 15 46.77 0.27 6.23
CA SER A 15 46.98 -0.21 7.60
C SER A 15 46.27 0.65 8.66
N ARG A 16 46.24 1.98 8.50
CA ARG A 16 45.56 2.92 9.40
C ARG A 16 44.06 2.98 9.17
N ALA A 17 43.62 2.78 7.93
CA ALA A 17 42.19 2.72 7.60
C ALA A 17 41.50 1.47 8.17
N TRP A 18 42.21 0.36 8.40
CA TRP A 18 41.65 -0.86 9.01
C TRP A 18 41.57 -0.81 10.55
N THR A 19 42.44 -0.01 11.18
CA THR A 19 42.51 0.13 12.65
C THR A 19 41.58 1.22 13.18
N ASP A 20 41.08 2.12 12.33
CA ASP A 20 40.08 3.13 12.68
C ASP A 20 38.67 2.50 12.80
N GLU A 21 38.04 2.67 13.96
CA GLU A 21 36.71 2.15 14.30
C GLU A 21 35.64 2.62 13.31
N ARG A 22 35.74 3.86 12.83
CA ARG A 22 34.77 4.44 11.88
C ARG A 22 34.88 3.81 10.50
N ALA A 23 36.10 3.61 10.01
CA ALA A 23 36.33 3.02 8.70
C ALA A 23 35.89 1.55 8.66
N ARG A 24 36.17 0.78 9.72
CA ARG A 24 35.67 -0.59 9.90
C ARG A 24 34.14 -0.66 9.94
N GLY A 25 33.49 0.28 10.63
CA GLY A 25 32.03 0.36 10.69
C GLY A 25 31.38 0.55 9.31
N VAL A 26 31.93 1.46 8.49
CA VAL A 26 31.45 1.70 7.12
C VAL A 26 31.63 0.46 6.24
N VAL A 27 32.75 -0.25 6.37
CA VAL A 27 33.00 -1.49 5.62
C VAL A 27 31.97 -2.56 5.96
N PHE A 28 31.69 -2.80 7.24
CA PHE A 28 30.67 -3.78 7.63
C PHE A 28 29.25 -3.38 7.22
N GLN A 29 28.90 -2.09 7.26
CA GLN A 29 27.61 -1.62 6.78
C GLN A 29 27.46 -1.82 5.27
N LEU A 30 28.49 -1.52 4.48
CA LEU A 30 28.51 -1.77 3.04
C LEU A 30 28.38 -3.27 2.74
N LEU A 31 29.13 -4.11 3.45
CA LEU A 31 29.02 -5.57 3.31
C LEU A 31 27.62 -6.08 3.64
N MET A 32 27.00 -5.55 4.70
CA MET A 32 25.64 -5.93 5.09
C MET A 32 24.60 -5.50 4.06
N VAL A 33 24.67 -4.27 3.55
CA VAL A 33 23.76 -3.78 2.50
C VAL A 33 23.92 -4.58 1.21
N LEU A 34 25.16 -4.84 0.78
CA LEU A 34 25.44 -5.66 -0.39
C LEU A 34 24.97 -7.11 -0.18
N GLY A 35 25.15 -7.66 1.01
CA GLY A 35 24.66 -8.98 1.39
C GLY A 35 23.13 -9.06 1.33
N LEU A 36 22.43 -8.07 1.89
CA LEU A 36 20.96 -7.98 1.82
C LEU A 36 20.46 -7.81 0.39
N ALA A 37 21.08 -6.94 -0.39
CA ALA A 37 20.74 -6.74 -1.79
C ALA A 37 20.96 -8.02 -2.62
N GLY A 38 22.07 -8.73 -2.38
CA GLY A 38 22.38 -10.01 -3.01
C GLY A 38 21.38 -11.09 -2.62
N LEU A 39 21.01 -11.19 -1.34
CA LEU A 39 19.99 -12.11 -0.87
C LEU A 39 18.62 -11.82 -1.50
N ALA A 40 18.22 -10.56 -1.53
CA ALA A 40 16.97 -10.13 -2.17
C ALA A 40 16.98 -10.47 -3.66
N ALA A 41 18.08 -10.18 -4.37
CA ALA A 41 18.23 -10.51 -5.77
C ALA A 41 18.17 -12.03 -6.02
N PHE A 42 18.81 -12.82 -5.16
CA PHE A 42 18.74 -14.28 -5.20
C PHE A 42 17.30 -14.77 -5.05
N ILE A 43 16.58 -14.31 -4.01
CA ILE A 43 15.18 -14.67 -3.77
C ILE A 43 14.31 -14.30 -4.98
N VAL A 44 14.40 -13.05 -5.45
CA VAL A 44 13.60 -12.56 -6.59
C VAL A 44 13.90 -13.38 -7.85
N SER A 45 15.17 -13.63 -8.16
CA SER A 45 15.55 -14.43 -9.33
C SER A 45 15.03 -15.86 -9.24
N ASN A 46 15.12 -16.48 -8.06
CA ASN A 46 14.65 -17.82 -7.83
C ASN A 46 13.13 -17.88 -8.00
N THR A 47 12.40 -16.94 -7.39
CA THR A 47 10.94 -16.83 -7.54
C THR A 47 10.53 -16.65 -8.99
N ILE A 48 11.17 -15.74 -9.74
CA ILE A 48 10.86 -15.50 -11.16
C ILE A 48 11.09 -16.77 -11.98
N THR A 49 12.20 -17.49 -11.77
CA THR A 49 12.49 -18.74 -12.47
C THR A 49 11.45 -19.81 -12.16
N ASN A 50 11.12 -20.02 -10.88
CA ASN A 50 10.08 -20.99 -10.48
C ASN A 50 8.69 -20.63 -11.03
N LEU A 51 8.33 -19.34 -11.07
CA LEU A 51 7.06 -18.88 -11.65
C LEU A 51 7.01 -19.14 -13.16
N ARG A 52 8.12 -18.90 -13.88
CA ARG A 52 8.23 -19.19 -15.31
C ARG A 52 8.12 -20.68 -15.60
N GLU A 53 8.75 -21.53 -14.80
CA GLU A 53 8.63 -22.99 -14.89
C GLU A 53 7.20 -23.48 -14.60
N ALA A 54 6.49 -22.82 -13.69
CA ALA A 54 5.08 -23.09 -13.40
C ALA A 54 4.10 -22.55 -14.47
N GLY A 55 4.61 -21.92 -15.55
CA GLY A 55 3.78 -21.31 -16.59
C GLY A 55 3.02 -20.06 -16.13
N LEU A 56 3.37 -19.50 -14.98
CA LEU A 56 2.78 -18.27 -14.46
C LEU A 56 3.52 -17.07 -15.05
N SER A 57 2.77 -16.20 -15.74
CA SER A 57 3.29 -14.91 -16.19
C SER A 57 3.71 -14.10 -14.97
N SER A 58 5.01 -13.78 -14.88
CA SER A 58 5.57 -12.95 -13.82
C SER A 58 5.70 -11.51 -14.31
N GLY A 59 5.36 -10.54 -13.44
CA GLY A 59 5.48 -9.11 -13.72
C GLY A 59 4.16 -8.43 -14.06
N TYR A 60 4.24 -7.24 -14.66
CA TYR A 60 3.08 -6.37 -14.94
C TYR A 60 2.54 -6.47 -16.38
N GLY A 61 3.03 -7.44 -17.17
CA GLY A 61 2.59 -7.64 -18.55
C GLY A 61 1.07 -7.84 -18.67
N PHE A 62 0.47 -8.47 -17.67
CA PHE A 62 -0.98 -8.71 -17.60
C PHE A 62 -1.81 -7.42 -17.68
N LEU A 63 -1.28 -6.26 -17.28
CA LEU A 63 -2.00 -4.98 -17.37
C LEU A 63 -2.30 -4.58 -18.82
N PHE A 64 -1.57 -5.14 -19.78
CA PHE A 64 -1.78 -4.90 -21.21
C PHE A 64 -2.62 -6.00 -21.88
N ASP A 65 -2.86 -7.11 -21.19
CA ASP A 65 -3.75 -8.17 -21.68
C ASP A 65 -5.21 -7.71 -21.62
N THR A 66 -6.04 -8.24 -22.50
CA THR A 66 -7.49 -7.95 -22.52
C THR A 66 -8.17 -8.53 -21.30
N ALA A 67 -8.98 -7.71 -20.62
CA ALA A 67 -9.68 -8.08 -19.40
C ALA A 67 -10.79 -9.13 -19.63
N ASN A 68 -11.46 -9.09 -20.78
CA ASN A 68 -12.53 -10.02 -21.17
C ASN A 68 -13.74 -10.06 -20.21
N PHE A 69 -13.89 -9.07 -19.34
CA PHE A 69 -15.09 -8.87 -18.50
C PHE A 69 -15.56 -7.43 -18.60
N ASP A 70 -16.86 -7.24 -18.42
CA ASP A 70 -17.47 -5.93 -18.46
C ASP A 70 -17.67 -5.34 -17.06
N ILE A 71 -17.63 -4.01 -16.95
CA ILE A 71 -17.81 -3.30 -15.68
C ILE A 71 -19.14 -2.54 -15.77
N ASN A 72 -20.02 -2.67 -14.77
CA ASN A 72 -21.33 -2.01 -14.83
C ASN A 72 -21.19 -0.47 -14.74
N GLN A 73 -20.54 0.02 -13.68
CA GLN A 73 -20.31 1.45 -13.49
C GLN A 73 -18.96 1.89 -14.07
N ARG A 74 -18.98 2.83 -15.03
CA ARG A 74 -17.79 3.32 -15.73
C ARG A 74 -17.75 4.84 -15.68
N LEU A 75 -16.76 5.41 -15.01
CA LEU A 75 -16.53 6.87 -15.00
C LEU A 75 -15.74 7.34 -16.23
N VAL A 76 -15.07 6.41 -16.89
CA VAL A 76 -14.26 6.60 -18.10
C VAL A 76 -14.61 5.48 -19.06
N ASP A 77 -14.48 5.72 -20.37
CA ASP A 77 -14.75 4.72 -21.40
C ASP A 77 -13.98 3.42 -21.13
N TYR A 78 -14.74 2.33 -21.10
CA TYR A 78 -14.25 0.99 -20.88
C TYR A 78 -15.16 0.00 -21.58
N ALA A 79 -14.58 -1.01 -22.23
CA ALA A 79 -15.28 -2.12 -22.84
C ALA A 79 -14.67 -3.44 -22.36
N SER A 80 -15.37 -4.56 -22.57
CA SER A 80 -14.82 -5.89 -22.26
C SER A 80 -13.55 -6.24 -23.05
N THR A 81 -13.31 -5.54 -24.16
CA THR A 81 -12.08 -5.65 -24.98
C THR A 81 -10.93 -4.75 -24.48
N SER A 82 -11.16 -3.91 -23.47
CA SER A 82 -10.14 -3.09 -22.82
C SER A 82 -9.13 -3.92 -22.02
N THR A 83 -7.98 -3.33 -21.70
CA THR A 83 -6.92 -4.03 -20.96
C THR A 83 -7.19 -4.07 -19.45
N TYR A 84 -6.56 -5.01 -18.72
CA TYR A 84 -6.62 -5.06 -17.25
C TYR A 84 -6.15 -3.76 -16.58
N GLY A 85 -5.19 -3.05 -17.19
CA GLY A 85 -4.73 -1.75 -16.69
C GLY A 85 -5.84 -0.69 -16.73
N GLN A 86 -6.65 -0.67 -17.80
CA GLN A 86 -7.83 0.20 -17.86
C GLN A 86 -8.90 -0.24 -16.86
N ALA A 87 -9.13 -1.55 -16.71
CA ALA A 87 -10.06 -2.08 -15.71
C ALA A 87 -9.67 -1.67 -14.28
N PHE A 88 -8.38 -1.69 -13.96
CA PHE A 88 -7.85 -1.24 -12.68
C PHE A 88 -8.13 0.25 -12.42
N VAL A 89 -7.91 1.11 -13.42
CA VAL A 89 -8.20 2.56 -13.31
C VAL A 89 -9.69 2.79 -13.07
N VAL A 90 -10.56 2.15 -13.85
CA VAL A 90 -12.03 2.26 -13.65
C VAL A 90 -12.43 1.78 -12.27
N GLY A 91 -11.89 0.64 -11.82
CA GLY A 91 -12.12 0.11 -10.47
C GLY A 91 -11.68 1.10 -9.38
N ALA A 92 -10.48 1.66 -9.49
CA ALA A 92 -9.96 2.64 -8.55
C ALA A 92 -10.83 3.91 -8.49
N LEU A 93 -11.26 4.43 -9.65
CA LEU A 93 -12.15 5.59 -9.73
C LEU A 93 -13.51 5.30 -9.07
N ASN A 94 -14.08 4.11 -9.30
CA ASN A 94 -15.31 3.69 -8.63
C ASN A 94 -15.13 3.59 -7.11
N THR A 95 -14.03 3.00 -6.62
CA THR A 95 -13.74 2.94 -5.19
C THR A 95 -13.65 4.33 -4.58
N ILE A 96 -12.95 5.27 -5.23
CA ILE A 96 -12.83 6.65 -4.76
C ILE A 96 -14.21 7.32 -4.74
N LEU A 97 -15.01 7.17 -5.79
CA LEU A 97 -16.34 7.76 -5.86
C LEU A 97 -17.25 7.23 -4.75
N VAL A 98 -17.34 5.91 -4.59
CA VAL A 98 -18.18 5.27 -3.56
C VAL A 98 -17.69 5.64 -2.16
N ALA A 99 -16.38 5.67 -1.93
CA ALA A 99 -15.81 6.09 -0.66
C ALA A 99 -16.14 7.56 -0.35
N ALA A 100 -16.00 8.46 -1.32
CA ALA A 100 -16.30 9.88 -1.14
C ALA A 100 -17.78 10.11 -0.79
N LEU A 101 -18.70 9.51 -1.57
CA LEU A 101 -20.13 9.58 -1.30
C LEU A 101 -20.49 8.94 0.04
N GLY A 102 -19.88 7.80 0.36
CA GLY A 102 -20.05 7.10 1.63
C GLY A 102 -19.60 7.94 2.83
N ILE A 103 -18.45 8.61 2.75
CA ILE A 103 -17.95 9.50 3.81
C ILE A 103 -18.90 10.67 4.03
N LEU A 104 -19.35 11.32 2.95
CA LEU A 104 -20.29 12.44 3.06
C LEU A 104 -21.62 12.02 3.71
N ALA A 105 -22.20 10.92 3.22
CA ALA A 105 -23.45 10.39 3.76
C ALA A 105 -23.31 9.90 5.21
N ALA A 106 -22.27 9.14 5.52
CA ALA A 106 -22.02 8.63 6.86
C ALA A 106 -21.74 9.76 7.87
N THR A 107 -21.05 10.81 7.44
CA THR A 107 -20.81 12.00 8.29
C THR A 107 -22.12 12.71 8.60
N GLY A 108 -22.96 12.95 7.60
CA GLY A 108 -24.27 13.59 7.79
C GLY A 108 -25.19 12.78 8.72
N ILE A 109 -25.38 11.49 8.41
CA ILE A 109 -26.24 10.60 9.18
C ILE A 109 -25.69 10.41 10.60
N GLY A 110 -24.37 10.16 10.72
CA GLY A 110 -23.71 9.96 12.01
C GLY A 110 -23.75 11.20 12.89
N PHE A 111 -23.58 12.39 12.31
CA PHE A 111 -23.68 13.65 13.03
C PHE A 111 -25.10 13.88 13.57
N VAL A 112 -26.13 13.72 12.72
CA VAL A 112 -27.54 13.88 13.14
C VAL A 112 -27.89 12.87 14.23
N ALA A 113 -27.55 11.60 14.04
CA ALA A 113 -27.78 10.56 15.04
C ALA A 113 -27.03 10.86 16.36
N GLY A 114 -25.81 11.37 16.28
CA GLY A 114 -25.03 11.79 17.45
C GLY A 114 -25.72 12.89 18.25
N VAL A 115 -26.22 13.94 17.58
CA VAL A 115 -26.96 15.04 18.20
C VAL A 115 -28.26 14.55 18.83
N LEU A 116 -29.05 13.74 18.10
CA LEU A 116 -30.32 13.22 18.60
C LEU A 116 -30.16 12.31 19.82
N ARG A 117 -29.06 11.55 19.89
CA ARG A 117 -28.73 10.71 21.04
C ARG A 117 -28.50 11.52 22.32
N LEU A 118 -27.93 12.73 22.21
CA LEU A 118 -27.69 13.63 23.34
C LEU A 118 -28.91 14.50 23.70
N SER A 119 -30.02 14.38 22.97
CA SER A 119 -31.22 15.18 23.24
C SER A 119 -31.83 14.85 24.60
N ASN A 120 -32.38 15.86 25.28
CA ASN A 120 -33.10 15.72 26.55
C ASN A 120 -34.41 14.90 26.42
N ASN A 121 -34.85 14.60 25.20
CA ASN A 121 -36.04 13.79 24.98
C ASN A 121 -35.70 12.30 25.09
N TYR A 122 -36.18 11.67 26.17
CA TYR A 122 -35.93 10.26 26.48
C TYR A 122 -36.29 9.31 25.33
N LEU A 123 -37.45 9.51 24.67
CA LEU A 123 -37.90 8.62 23.59
C LEU A 123 -36.96 8.68 22.39
N VAL A 124 -36.60 9.89 21.96
CA VAL A 124 -35.71 10.11 20.81
C VAL A 124 -34.32 9.55 21.08
N SER A 125 -33.75 9.87 22.25
CA SER A 125 -32.42 9.38 22.64
C SER A 125 -32.37 7.83 22.67
N ARG A 126 -33.42 7.19 23.20
CA ARG A 126 -33.48 5.71 23.25
C ARG A 126 -33.64 5.07 21.88
N ILE A 127 -34.55 5.57 21.03
CA ILE A 127 -34.76 5.03 19.68
C ILE A 127 -33.46 5.11 18.87
N VAL A 128 -32.78 6.26 18.89
CA VAL A 128 -31.52 6.43 18.16
C VAL A 128 -30.42 5.54 18.74
N THR A 129 -30.36 5.36 20.07
CA THR A 129 -29.39 4.44 20.70
C THR A 129 -29.60 3.01 20.21
N VAL A 130 -30.84 2.51 20.19
CA VAL A 130 -31.17 1.17 19.69
C VAL A 130 -30.79 1.01 18.22
N TRP A 131 -31.11 2.01 17.38
CA TRP A 131 -30.76 1.99 15.97
C TRP A 131 -29.23 1.94 15.75
N VAL A 132 -28.46 2.81 16.43
CA VAL A 132 -27.00 2.82 16.31
C VAL A 132 -26.38 1.50 16.78
N GLU A 133 -26.82 0.97 17.92
CA GLU A 133 -26.31 -0.30 18.44
C GLU A 133 -26.66 -1.46 17.52
N PHE A 134 -27.87 -1.51 16.97
CA PHE A 134 -28.26 -2.54 16.01
C PHE A 134 -27.38 -2.49 14.75
N THR A 135 -27.28 -1.33 14.09
CA THR A 135 -26.51 -1.20 12.85
C THR A 135 -25.03 -1.51 13.03
N ARG A 136 -24.46 -1.22 14.21
CA ARG A 136 -23.05 -1.51 14.52
C ARG A 136 -22.79 -2.96 14.91
N ASN A 137 -23.77 -3.67 15.46
CA ASN A 137 -23.63 -5.05 15.92
C ASN A 137 -24.06 -6.08 14.87
N VAL A 138 -24.86 -5.71 13.88
CA VAL A 138 -25.25 -6.61 12.78
C VAL A 138 -24.08 -6.82 11.82
N PRO A 139 -23.67 -8.08 11.57
CA PRO A 139 -22.59 -8.38 10.63
C PRO A 139 -22.86 -7.79 9.24
N VAL A 140 -21.84 -7.15 8.65
CA VAL A 140 -21.92 -6.60 7.28
C VAL A 140 -22.31 -7.67 6.26
N LEU A 141 -21.88 -8.92 6.45
CA LEU A 141 -22.25 -10.02 5.56
C LEU A 141 -23.78 -10.23 5.51
N LEU A 142 -24.47 -10.17 6.66
CA LEU A 142 -25.92 -10.29 6.71
C LEU A 142 -26.59 -9.14 5.98
N GLN A 143 -26.07 -7.93 6.14
CA GLN A 143 -26.57 -6.76 5.41
C GLN A 143 -26.45 -6.97 3.91
N ILE A 144 -25.28 -7.40 3.41
CA ILE A 144 -25.08 -7.67 1.99
C ILE A 144 -26.08 -8.70 1.49
N ILE A 145 -26.25 -9.83 2.19
CA ILE A 145 -27.20 -10.88 1.80
C ILE A 145 -28.64 -10.33 1.77
N PHE A 146 -29.06 -9.58 2.79
CA PHE A 146 -30.42 -9.04 2.89
C PHE A 146 -30.77 -8.07 1.75
N TRP A 147 -29.82 -7.26 1.26
CA TRP A 147 -30.07 -6.30 0.19
C TRP A 147 -29.95 -6.90 -1.23
N TRP A 148 -29.26 -8.03 -1.37
CA TRP A 148 -29.00 -8.66 -2.68
C TRP A 148 -29.83 -9.91 -2.97
N LEU A 149 -30.43 -10.54 -1.96
CA LEU A 149 -31.32 -11.70 -2.10
C LEU A 149 -32.77 -11.26 -2.24
#